data_AF-A0A101JFJ0-F1
#
_entry.id   AF-A0A101JFJ0-F1
#
_cell.length_a   1.000
_cell.length_b   1.000
_cell.length_c   1.000
_cell.angle_alpha   90.00
_cell.angle_beta   90.00
_cell.angle_gamma   90.00
#
_symmetry.space_group_name_H-M   'P 1'
#
loop_
_entity.id
_entity.type
_entity.pdbx_description
1 polymer ?
#
loop_
_entity_poly.entity_id
_entity_poly.type
_entity_poly.pdbx_seq_one_letter_code
_entity_poly.pdbx_strand_id
1 'polypeptide(L)'
;MFGVPAGATRDETVTSLVAGYQATIAQANRVVETWTDLTQPAPRPPGRGALPPSQRWVLVHMIEEIGRHAGHADILREQIDGSTGR
;
A
#
# COMPACT_ATOMS: atom_id res chain seq x y z
N MET A 1 -9.84 -14.66 3.57
CA MET A 1 -9.34 -15.05 2.23
C MET A 1 -9.42 -13.81 1.36
N PHE A 2 -8.34 -13.04 1.26
CA PHE A 2 -8.30 -11.82 0.43
C PHE A 2 -7.65 -12.18 -0.90
N GLY A 3 -8.49 -12.38 -1.93
CA GLY A 3 -8.00 -12.55 -3.29
C GLY A 3 -7.43 -11.23 -3.79
N VAL A 4 -6.21 -11.27 -4.32
CA VAL A 4 -5.73 -10.21 -5.22
C VAL A 4 -6.71 -10.20 -6.39
N PRO A 5 -7.40 -9.08 -6.71
CA PRO A 5 -8.28 -9.05 -7.85
C PRO A 5 -7.48 -9.41 -9.11
N ALA A 6 -8.05 -10.29 -9.94
CA ALA A 6 -7.58 -10.49 -11.30
C ALA A 6 -7.53 -9.12 -11.99
N GLY A 7 -6.54 -8.90 -12.85
CA GLY A 7 -6.14 -7.58 -13.37
C GLY A 7 -7.27 -6.68 -13.89
N ALA A 8 -6.93 -5.40 -14.08
CA ALA A 8 -7.88 -4.32 -14.29
C ALA A 8 -9.03 -4.69 -15.25
N THR A 9 -10.25 -4.60 -14.74
CA THR A 9 -11.46 -4.89 -15.52
C THR A 9 -11.95 -3.63 -16.23
N ARG A 10 -12.73 -3.79 -17.31
CA ARG A 10 -13.25 -2.66 -18.09
C ARG A 10 -14.16 -1.72 -17.29
N ASP A 11 -14.73 -2.21 -16.18
CA ASP A 11 -15.65 -1.45 -15.33
C ASP A 11 -14.92 -0.71 -14.19
N GLU A 12 -13.60 -0.90 -14.03
CA GLU A 12 -12.83 -0.14 -13.05
C GLU A 12 -12.70 1.33 -13.48
N THR A 13 -13.15 2.21 -12.58
CA THR A 13 -13.01 3.66 -12.74
C THR A 13 -11.95 4.19 -11.77
N VAL A 14 -11.34 5.33 -12.11
CA VAL A 14 -10.40 6.02 -11.20
C VAL A 14 -11.04 6.24 -9.83
N THR A 15 -12.30 6.67 -9.78
CA THR A 15 -13.04 6.87 -8.53
C THR A 15 -13.14 5.57 -7.71
N SER A 16 -13.48 4.44 -8.36
CA SER A 16 -13.56 3.15 -7.67
C SER A 16 -12.21 2.67 -7.14
N LEU A 17 -11.13 2.91 -7.89
CA LEU A 17 -9.77 2.54 -7.49
C LEU A 17 -9.30 3.39 -6.29
N VAL A 18 -9.54 4.70 -6.32
CA VAL A 18 -9.23 5.60 -5.21
C VAL A 18 -10.02 5.22 -3.97
N ALA A 19 -11.33 4.96 -4.10
CA ALA A 19 -12.16 4.51 -2.99
C ALA A 19 -11.69 3.17 -2.41
N GLY A 20 -11.33 2.20 -3.26
CA GLY A 20 -10.78 0.92 -2.83
C GLY A 20 -9.44 1.06 -2.11
N TYR A 21 -8.57 1.96 -2.57
CA TYR A 21 -7.31 2.26 -1.92
C TYR A 21 -7.53 2.89 -0.53
N GLN A 22 -8.42 3.89 -0.42
CA GLN A 22 -8.78 4.52 0.85
C GLN A 22 -9.39 3.51 1.84
N ALA A 23 -10.26 2.62 1.37
CA ALA A 23 -10.83 1.55 2.19
C ALA A 23 -9.75 0.58 2.70
N THR A 24 -8.75 0.28 1.86
CA THR A 24 -7.60 -0.56 2.23
C THR A 24 -6.74 0.13 3.30
N ILE A 25 -6.47 1.44 3.16
CA ILE A 25 -5.77 2.22 4.19
C ILE A 25 -6.54 2.18 5.51
N ALA A 26 -7.85 2.44 5.49
CA ALA A 26 -8.67 2.43 6.70
C ALA A 26 -8.64 1.06 7.38
N GLN A 27 -8.66 -0.04 6.61
CA GLN A 27 -8.51 -1.39 7.15
C GLN A 27 -7.13 -1.64 7.75
N ALA A 28 -6.06 -1.19 7.07
CA ALA A 28 -4.70 -1.31 7.58
C ALA A 28 -4.53 -0.52 8.89
N ASN A 29 -5.04 0.70 8.96
CA ASN A 29 -4.98 1.54 10.15
C ASN A 29 -5.67 0.89 11.36
N ARG A 30 -6.85 0.30 11.18
CA ARG A 30 -7.52 -0.46 12.25
C ARG A 30 -6.66 -1.61 12.79
N VAL A 31 -5.82 -2.24 11.96
CA VAL A 31 -4.90 -3.29 12.41
C VAL A 31 -3.71 -2.68 13.14
N VAL A 32 -3.11 -1.62 12.58
CA VAL A 32 -1.96 -0.93 13.18
C VAL A 32 -2.31 -0.33 14.55
N GLU A 33 -3.54 0.17 14.73
CA GLU A 33 -4.04 0.69 16.02
C GLU A 33 -4.03 -0.35 17.14
N THR A 34 -4.03 -1.65 16.81
CA THR A 34 -3.94 -2.74 17.80
C THR A 34 -2.50 -3.09 18.20
N TRP A 35 -1.50 -2.50 17.53
CA TRP A 35 -0.10 -2.83 17.75
C TRP A 35 0.48 -2.05 18.92
N THR A 36 0.70 -2.74 20.04
CA THR A 36 1.29 -2.15 21.26
C THR A 36 2.79 -2.36 21.39
N ASP A 37 3.37 -3.27 20.58
CA ASP A 37 4.81 -3.56 20.55
C ASP A 37 5.25 -3.83 19.10
N LEU A 38 5.94 -2.85 18.51
CA LEU A 38 6.36 -2.90 17.11
C LEU A 38 7.52 -3.89 16.83
N THR A 39 8.09 -4.52 17.87
CA THR A 39 9.09 -5.58 17.70
C THR A 39 8.46 -6.93 17.36
N GLN A 40 7.15 -7.08 17.62
CA GLN A 40 6.39 -8.29 17.31
C GLN A 40 6.31 -8.53 15.79
N PRO A 41 6.15 -9.80 15.37
CA PRO A 41 5.95 -10.12 13.96
C PRO A 41 4.66 -9.52 13.42
N ALA A 42 4.71 -9.03 12.17
CA ALA A 42 3.54 -8.54 11.47
C ALA A 42 2.65 -9.71 10.97
N PRO A 43 1.32 -9.54 10.89
CA PRO A 43 0.42 -10.55 10.34
C PRO A 43 0.83 -10.94 8.91
N ARG A 44 0.92 -12.25 8.64
CA ARG A 44 1.27 -12.78 7.31
C ARG A 44 0.44 -14.02 6.98
N PRO A 45 0.01 -14.19 5.72
CA PRO A 45 -0.61 -15.44 5.29
C PRO A 45 0.35 -16.63 5.50
N PRO A 46 -0.15 -17.79 5.95
CA PRO A 46 0.67 -18.99 6.11
C PRO A 46 1.27 -19.45 4.77
N GLY A 47 2.41 -20.14 4.83
CA GLY A 47 3.00 -20.82 3.66
C GLY A 47 4.10 -20.07 2.92
N ARG A 48 4.50 -18.87 3.34
CA ARG A 48 5.72 -18.23 2.81
C ARG A 48 6.87 -18.45 3.81
N GLY A 49 7.67 -19.49 3.61
CA GLY A 49 8.68 -20.06 4.55
C GLY A 49 9.81 -19.16 5.09
N ALA A 50 9.69 -17.84 5.05
CA ALA A 50 10.53 -16.91 5.79
C ALA A 50 9.83 -16.48 7.07
N LEU A 51 10.60 -16.20 8.13
CA LEU A 51 10.07 -15.56 9.34
C LEU A 51 9.36 -14.25 8.96
N PRO A 52 8.19 -13.95 9.56
CA PRO A 52 7.48 -12.70 9.31
C PRO A 52 8.37 -11.50 9.73
N PRO A 53 8.38 -10.40 8.95
CA PRO A 53 9.07 -9.18 9.35
C PRO A 53 8.41 -8.61 10.62
N SER A 54 9.15 -7.79 11.37
CA SER A 54 8.56 -7.07 12.49
C SER A 54 7.53 -6.04 12.01
N GLN A 55 6.57 -5.71 12.87
CA GLN A 55 5.60 -4.64 12.63
C GLN A 55 6.29 -3.31 12.31
N ARG A 56 7.38 -2.98 13.03
CA ARG A 56 8.23 -1.81 12.73
C ARG A 56 8.75 -1.84 11.30
N TRP A 57 9.29 -2.98 10.87
CA TRP A 57 9.83 -3.11 9.52
C TRP A 57 8.74 -2.88 8.48
N VAL A 58 7.55 -3.45 8.67
CA VAL A 58 6.42 -3.27 7.75
C VAL A 58 6.01 -1.81 7.63
N LEU A 59 5.91 -1.06 8.74
CA LEU A 59 5.54 0.35 8.69
C LEU A 59 6.56 1.18 7.89
N VAL A 60 7.85 1.00 8.17
CA VAL A 60 8.92 1.74 7.48
C VAL A 60 8.94 1.37 6.00
N HIS A 61 8.83 0.07 5.69
CA HIS A 61 8.79 -0.41 4.31
C HIS A 61 7.61 0.17 3.52
N MET A 62 6.42 0.24 4.13
CA MET A 62 5.25 0.83 3.46
C MET A 62 5.43 2.33 3.19
N ILE A 63 6.07 3.08 4.10
CA ILE A 63 6.38 4.51 3.86
C ILE A 63 7.33 4.67 2.68
N GLU A 64 8.41 3.88 2.64
CA GLU A 64 9.38 3.91 1.55
C GLU A 64 8.74 3.56 0.20
N GLU A 65 7.96 2.48 0.17
CA GLU A 65 7.33 1.99 -1.04
C GLU A 65 6.30 2.99 -1.60
N ILE A 66 5.50 3.61 -0.72
CA ILE A 66 4.56 4.65 -1.14
C ILE A 66 5.29 5.90 -1.63
N GLY A 67 6.39 6.30 -0.97
CA GLY A 67 7.24 7.40 -1.45
C GLY A 67 7.79 7.15 -2.86
N ARG A 68 8.29 5.93 -3.11
CA ARG A 68 8.80 5.51 -4.43
C ARG A 68 7.71 5.58 -5.51
N HIS A 69 6.51 5.09 -5.22
CA HIS A 69 5.39 5.15 -6.15
C HIS A 69 4.88 6.58 -6.38
N ALA A 70 4.82 7.41 -5.35
CA ALA A 70 4.45 8.82 -5.47
C ALA A 70 5.44 9.56 -6.39
N GLY A 71 6.75 9.33 -6.23
CA GLY A 71 7.76 9.90 -7.11
C GLY A 71 7.60 9.45 -8.57
N HIS A 72 7.33 8.17 -8.82
CA HIS A 72 7.06 7.69 -10.18
C HIS A 72 5.80 8.32 -10.78
N ALA A 73 4.73 8.46 -9.99
CA ALA A 73 3.49 9.09 -10.43
C ALA A 73 3.69 10.58 -10.73
N ASP A 74 4.54 11.27 -9.97
CA ASP A 74 4.87 12.67 -10.21
C ASP A 74 5.63 12.83 -11.53
N ILE A 75 6.63 11.99 -11.82
CA ILE A 75 7.34 12.00 -13.13
C ILE A 75 6.34 11.84 -14.29
N LEU A 76 5.40 10.90 -14.18
CA LEU A 76 4.36 10.71 -15.21
C LEU A 76 3.48 11.94 -15.36
N ARG A 77 3.07 12.55 -14.25
CA ARG A 77 2.30 13.80 -14.26
C ARG A 77 3.08 14.93 -14.93
N GLU A 78 4.34 15.13 -14.58
CA GLU A 78 5.23 16.16 -15.17
C GLU A 78 5.36 15.97 -16.69
N GLN A 79 5.46 14.73 -17.17
CA GLN A 79 5.51 14.43 -18.61
C GLN A 79 4.19 14.72 -19.33
N ILE A 80 3.05 14.58 -18.66
CA ILE A 80 1.72 14.81 -19.24
C ILE A 80 1.37 16.30 -19.26
N ASP A 81 1.64 17.03 -18.17
CA ASP A 81 1.21 18.43 -17.99
C ASP A 81 2.31 19.47 -18.24
N GLY A 82 3.57 19.06 -18.38
CA GLY A 82 4.72 19.93 -18.66
C GLY A 82 5.19 20.79 -17.47
N SER A 83 4.63 20.60 -16.27
CA SER A 83 4.94 21.40 -15.08
C SER A 83 5.73 20.60 -14.05
N THR A 84 6.84 21.15 -13.52
CA THR A 84 7.75 20.46 -12.58
C THR A 84 7.68 21.02 -11.15
N GLY A 85 7.95 20.16 -10.16
CA GLY A 85 8.26 20.54 -8.77
C GLY A 85 7.17 21.26 -7.97
N ARG A 86 6.12 20.54 -7.54
CA ARG A 86 5.09 21.04 -6.60
C ARG A 86 5.36 20.61 -5.16
#